data_AF-A0A1Q8RCW1-F1
#
_entry.id   AF-A0A1Q8RCW1-F1
#
_cell.length_a   1.000
_cell.length_b   1.000
_cell.length_c   1.000
_cell.angle_alpha   90.00
_cell.angle_beta   90.00
_cell.angle_gamma   90.00
#
_symmetry.space_group_name_H-M   'P 1'
#
loop_
_entity.id
_entity.type
_entity.pdbx_description
1 polymer ?
#
loop_
_entity_poly.entity_id
_entity_poly.type
_entity_poly.pdbx_seq_one_letter_code
_entity_poly.pdbx_strand_id
1 'polypeptide(L)'
;MSKEQTMRIRIEELPIVFNNETIIKKSPALSLSNLEKRMSLRQMRLLSFAILNVAENRTVSKFRKSDFEELYGIKRINKQELLKDTQVISKIGFVFDESYLPEGVKKNSFDLYNLVSSIHYEDGKGNIEVKFNPDLAPLIAEMGKRFLQIDLSLTKQMKHSDSWILYEHLKLNYGPKVRNLKSLEMSVEEINNLFHFTTATYLNNFGNVKSKVLEVARKEINENTELNLKELKYIKKGRKYTHVIFEWTIDNSEYSPTKKQKEYFVDLLKELKSLDALLIEENDNNSLVKEFESVDFEEVTKGQMDSYIARLKKVIAQINRERFKGIGSINFEDPDVIDEVHEKVLSILSEEFSRSIVDIYGYNEFESALEKAKTKMVKANSTDSVADYVSQIISTIIHKNSLKKIKK
;
A
#
# COMPACT_ATOMS: atom_id res chain seq x y z
N MET A 1 3.87 15.52 52.97
CA MET A 1 3.24 15.49 51.64
C MET A 1 4.24 14.89 50.68
N SER A 2 4.02 13.63 50.29
CA SER A 2 5.01 12.77 49.64
C SER A 2 5.28 13.18 48.19
N LYS A 3 6.46 12.80 47.72
CA LYS A 3 6.98 12.93 46.34
C LYS A 3 6.18 12.14 45.28
N GLU A 4 4.91 11.81 45.54
CA GLU A 4 4.05 10.99 44.68
C GLU A 4 3.13 11.79 43.75
N GLN A 5 3.17 13.13 43.76
CA GLN A 5 2.28 13.95 42.90
C GLN A 5 2.92 14.53 41.63
N THR A 6 4.15 14.13 41.27
CA THR A 6 4.81 14.62 40.03
C THR A 6 5.36 13.51 39.14
N MET A 7 4.72 12.33 39.13
CA MET A 7 4.80 11.39 38.01
C MET A 7 3.45 11.35 37.30
N ARG A 8 3.12 12.41 36.56
CA ARG A 8 2.24 12.24 35.42
C ARG A 8 3.04 11.51 34.37
N ILE A 9 2.89 10.20 34.35
CA ILE A 9 3.18 9.34 33.21
C ILE A 9 2.64 10.10 31.99
N ARG A 10 3.54 10.62 31.14
CA ARG A 10 3.21 10.81 29.73
C ARG A 10 2.88 9.41 29.27
N ILE A 11 1.59 9.10 29.19
CA ILE A 11 1.15 8.08 28.27
C ILE A 11 1.59 8.67 26.93
N GLU A 12 2.71 8.18 26.40
CA GLU A 12 2.98 8.34 24.98
C GLU A 12 1.78 7.69 24.30
N GLU A 13 0.84 8.51 23.83
CA GLU A 13 -0.27 8.04 23.02
C GLU A 13 0.37 7.23 21.89
N LEU A 14 0.07 5.92 21.85
CA LEU A 14 0.56 5.04 20.80
C LEU A 14 0.21 5.70 19.46
N PRO A 15 1.15 5.72 18.48
CA PRO A 15 0.91 6.36 17.21
C PRO A 15 -0.35 5.77 16.58
N ILE A 16 -1.22 6.62 16.05
CA ILE A 16 -2.40 6.16 15.32
C ILE A 16 -1.89 5.39 14.09
N VAL A 17 -2.24 4.12 13.97
CA VAL A 17 -1.86 3.25 12.85
C VAL A 17 -2.97 3.25 11.81
N PHE A 18 -2.74 3.93 10.69
CA PHE A 18 -3.71 4.03 9.60
C PHE A 18 -3.56 2.89 8.58
N ASN A 19 -4.67 2.43 8.00
CA ASN A 19 -4.63 1.34 7.05
C ASN A 19 -4.06 1.80 5.71
N ASN A 20 -2.89 1.27 5.33
CA ASN A 20 -2.24 1.64 4.08
C ASN A 20 -2.97 1.18 2.81
N GLU A 21 -3.89 0.21 2.92
CA GLU A 21 -4.71 -0.28 1.80
C GLU A 21 -5.89 0.63 1.47
N THR A 22 -6.25 1.57 2.36
CA THR A 22 -7.33 2.54 2.13
C THR A 22 -6.83 3.93 1.76
N ILE A 23 -5.52 4.08 1.51
CA ILE A 23 -4.93 5.36 1.14
C ILE A 23 -5.04 5.57 -0.36
N ILE A 24 -5.69 6.66 -0.75
CA ILE A 24 -5.57 7.19 -2.10
C ILE A 24 -4.42 8.19 -2.15
N LYS A 25 -3.62 8.11 -3.22
CA LYS A 25 -2.66 9.14 -3.59
C LYS A 25 -3.12 9.77 -4.90
N LYS A 26 -3.34 11.08 -4.89
CA LYS A 26 -3.75 11.84 -6.06
C LYS A 26 -2.95 13.13 -6.17
N SER A 27 -2.88 13.70 -7.38
CA SER A 27 -2.34 15.04 -7.56
C SER A 27 -3.12 16.04 -6.69
N PRO A 28 -2.46 17.04 -6.07
CA PRO A 28 -3.12 18.17 -5.43
C PRO A 28 -4.21 18.82 -6.29
N ALA A 29 -4.03 18.80 -7.61
CA ALA A 29 -4.99 19.25 -8.62
C ALA A 29 -6.37 18.57 -8.48
N LEU A 30 -6.40 17.28 -8.15
CA LEU A 30 -7.61 16.48 -7.97
C LEU A 30 -8.19 16.56 -6.55
N SER A 31 -7.79 17.57 -5.77
CA SER A 31 -8.40 17.81 -4.47
C SER A 31 -9.88 18.15 -4.61
N LEU A 32 -10.69 17.66 -3.68
CA LEU A 32 -12.11 18.02 -3.57
C LEU A 32 -12.31 19.52 -3.29
N SER A 33 -11.25 20.23 -2.89
CA SER A 33 -11.26 21.70 -2.77
C SER A 33 -11.18 22.44 -4.12
N ASN A 34 -10.84 21.74 -5.21
CA ASN A 34 -10.75 22.30 -6.57
C ASN A 34 -11.91 21.86 -7.47
N LEU A 35 -13.00 21.33 -6.90
CA LEU A 35 -14.17 20.95 -7.67
C LEU A 35 -14.73 22.18 -8.41
N GLU A 36 -15.31 21.97 -9.58
CA GLU A 36 -16.04 23.06 -10.28
C GLU A 36 -17.44 23.27 -9.65
N LYS A 37 -17.99 22.21 -9.05
CA LYS A 37 -19.35 22.18 -8.49
C LYS A 37 -19.42 21.32 -7.24
N ARG A 38 -20.38 21.64 -6.37
CA ARG A 38 -20.63 20.89 -5.15
C ARG A 38 -21.01 19.43 -5.45
N MET A 39 -20.39 18.50 -4.73
CA MET A 39 -20.75 17.07 -4.72
C MET A 39 -21.34 16.68 -3.37
N SER A 40 -22.23 15.69 -3.38
CA SER A 40 -22.68 15.07 -2.13
C SER A 40 -21.57 14.21 -1.52
N LEU A 41 -21.63 13.97 -0.21
CA LEU A 41 -20.67 13.11 0.46
C LEU A 41 -20.61 11.71 -0.16
N ARG A 42 -21.75 11.13 -0.57
CA ARG A 42 -21.80 9.83 -1.25
C ARG A 42 -21.10 9.84 -2.61
N GLN A 43 -21.21 10.94 -3.35
CA GLN A 43 -20.53 11.11 -4.63
C GLN A 43 -19.02 11.26 -4.45
N MET A 44 -18.58 12.02 -3.44
CA MET A 44 -17.15 12.15 -3.09
C MET A 44 -16.55 10.80 -2.69
N ARG A 45 -17.28 10.03 -1.86
CA ARG A 45 -16.92 8.66 -1.49
C ARG A 45 -16.78 7.75 -2.71
N LEU A 46 -17.76 7.79 -3.62
CA LEU A 46 -17.74 6.95 -4.82
C LEU A 46 -16.57 7.31 -5.75
N LEU A 47 -16.28 8.61 -5.94
CA LEU A 47 -15.14 9.07 -6.72
C LEU A 47 -13.82 8.64 -6.08
N SER A 48 -13.65 8.86 -4.78
CA SER A 48 -12.44 8.47 -4.04
C SER A 48 -12.24 6.95 -4.03
N PHE A 49 -13.31 6.17 -3.90
CA PHE A 49 -13.25 4.71 -4.02
C PHE A 49 -12.89 4.25 -5.43
N ALA A 50 -13.37 4.95 -6.46
CA ALA A 50 -12.93 4.69 -7.83
C ALA A 50 -11.43 4.96 -8.00
N ILE A 51 -10.90 6.05 -7.43
CA ILE A 51 -9.46 6.37 -7.45
C ILE A 51 -8.65 5.29 -6.71
N LEU A 52 -9.15 4.77 -5.58
CA LEU A 52 -8.50 3.69 -4.84
C LEU A 52 -8.33 2.41 -5.68
N ASN A 53 -9.32 2.08 -6.50
CA ASN A 53 -9.38 0.85 -7.28
C ASN A 53 -8.86 1.00 -8.73
N VAL A 54 -8.06 2.04 -8.98
CA VAL A 54 -7.43 2.24 -10.29
C VAL A 54 -6.41 1.15 -10.55
N ALA A 55 -6.51 0.48 -11.70
CA ALA A 55 -5.58 -0.55 -12.14
C ALA A 55 -4.18 0.03 -12.43
N GLU A 56 -3.18 -0.85 -12.57
CA GLU A 56 -1.78 -0.45 -12.81
C GLU A 56 -1.58 0.42 -14.06
N ASN A 57 -2.47 0.30 -15.06
CA ASN A 57 -2.49 1.14 -16.28
C ASN A 57 -3.14 2.53 -16.09
N ARG A 58 -3.56 2.85 -14.86
CA ARG A 58 -3.91 4.18 -14.35
C ARG A 58 -5.09 4.90 -15.01
N THR A 59 -5.88 4.19 -15.80
CA THR A 59 -6.99 4.77 -16.58
C THR A 59 -8.32 4.07 -16.33
N VAL A 60 -8.31 2.85 -15.82
CA VAL A 60 -9.52 2.07 -15.57
C VAL A 60 -9.57 1.65 -14.11
N SER A 61 -10.74 1.84 -13.50
CA SER A 61 -11.05 1.37 -12.15
C SER A 61 -12.22 0.39 -12.22
N LYS A 62 -12.10 -0.73 -11.50
CA LYS A 62 -13.12 -1.78 -11.44
C LYS A 62 -13.32 -2.21 -10.00
N PHE A 63 -14.57 -2.19 -9.54
CA PHE A 63 -14.93 -2.58 -8.19
C PHE A 63 -16.39 -3.02 -8.12
N ARG A 64 -16.77 -3.76 -7.07
CA ARG A 64 -18.17 -4.11 -6.84
C ARG A 64 -18.86 -3.02 -6.02
N LYS A 65 -20.15 -2.82 -6.31
CA LYS A 65 -21.04 -1.97 -5.52
C LYS A 65 -21.10 -2.42 -4.05
N SER A 66 -21.07 -3.73 -3.79
CA SER A 66 -21.05 -4.30 -2.45
C SER A 66 -19.84 -3.83 -1.64
N ASP A 67 -18.67 -3.80 -2.26
CA ASP A 67 -17.42 -3.47 -1.58
C ASP A 67 -17.40 -1.98 -1.20
N PHE A 68 -17.97 -1.13 -2.08
CA PHE A 68 -18.23 0.28 -1.77
C PHE A 68 -19.23 0.46 -0.62
N GLU A 69 -20.31 -0.30 -0.63
CA GLU A 69 -21.34 -0.28 0.41
C GLU A 69 -20.76 -0.71 1.77
N GLU A 70 -19.97 -1.77 1.79
CA GLU A 70 -19.28 -2.28 2.97
C GLU A 70 -18.26 -1.29 3.51
N LEU A 71 -17.39 -0.75 2.66
CA LEU A 71 -16.36 0.22 3.07
C LEU A 71 -17.00 1.42 3.77
N TYR A 72 -18.14 1.92 3.31
CA TYR A 72 -18.78 3.10 3.89
C TYR A 72 -19.96 2.81 4.82
N GLY A 73 -20.24 1.55 5.13
CA GLY A 73 -21.36 1.16 6.00
C GLY A 73 -22.73 1.55 5.45
N ILE A 74 -22.88 1.56 4.12
CA ILE A 74 -24.12 1.93 3.43
C ILE A 74 -24.98 0.68 3.28
N LYS A 75 -26.19 0.68 3.86
CA LYS A 75 -27.08 -0.49 3.84
C LYS A 75 -27.37 -1.02 2.43
N ARG A 76 -27.75 -0.13 1.52
CA ARG A 76 -28.01 -0.45 0.11
C ARG A 76 -28.18 0.83 -0.71
N ILE A 77 -27.62 0.85 -1.90
CA ILE A 77 -27.80 1.84 -2.95
C ILE A 77 -28.55 1.16 -4.08
N ASN A 78 -29.67 1.77 -4.50
CA ASN A 78 -30.42 1.26 -5.64
C ASN A 78 -29.85 1.80 -6.97
N LYS A 79 -30.23 1.16 -8.08
CA LYS A 79 -29.74 1.50 -9.43
C LYS A 79 -30.00 2.96 -9.82
N GLN A 80 -31.15 3.51 -9.46
CA GLN A 80 -31.50 4.89 -9.81
C GLN A 80 -30.67 5.91 -9.02
N GLU A 81 -30.41 5.64 -7.73
CA GLU A 81 -29.52 6.46 -6.91
C GLU A 81 -28.09 6.42 -7.44
N LEU A 82 -27.58 5.22 -7.74
CA LEU A 82 -26.25 5.06 -8.33
C LEU A 82 -26.14 5.77 -9.68
N LEU A 83 -27.18 5.70 -10.52
CA LEU A 83 -27.22 6.42 -11.80
C LEU A 83 -27.14 7.94 -11.59
N LYS A 84 -27.89 8.49 -10.62
CA LYS A 84 -27.83 9.93 -10.30
C LYS A 84 -26.43 10.35 -9.85
N ASP A 85 -25.78 9.57 -9.00
CA ASP A 85 -24.44 9.90 -8.52
C ASP A 85 -23.38 9.79 -9.62
N THR A 86 -23.45 8.75 -10.44
CA THR A 86 -22.52 8.54 -11.57
C THR A 86 -22.71 9.60 -12.66
N GLN A 87 -23.92 10.10 -12.88
CA GLN A 87 -24.16 11.26 -13.78
C GLN A 87 -23.50 12.55 -13.29
N VAL A 88 -23.40 12.76 -11.97
CA VAL A 88 -22.69 13.92 -11.42
C VAL A 88 -21.19 13.75 -11.60
N ILE A 89 -20.68 12.56 -11.28
CA ILE A 89 -19.24 12.21 -11.39
C ILE A 89 -18.76 12.26 -12.84
N SER A 90 -19.55 11.78 -13.82
CA SER A 90 -19.13 11.80 -15.23
C SER A 90 -19.02 13.21 -15.82
N LYS A 91 -19.65 14.19 -15.17
CA LYS A 91 -19.64 15.61 -15.56
C LYS A 91 -18.79 16.46 -14.64
N ILE A 92 -17.93 15.86 -13.80
CA ILE A 92 -17.10 16.64 -12.88
C ILE A 92 -15.87 17.16 -13.62
N GLY A 93 -15.77 18.49 -13.68
CA GLY A 93 -14.54 19.20 -13.98
C GLY A 93 -13.77 19.49 -12.70
N PHE A 94 -12.46 19.59 -12.83
CA PHE A 94 -11.58 20.17 -11.83
C PHE A 94 -11.01 21.46 -12.41
N VAL A 95 -10.90 22.48 -11.57
CA VAL A 95 -10.23 23.71 -11.97
C VAL A 95 -8.72 23.50 -11.78
N PHE A 96 -7.98 23.57 -12.88
CA PHE A 96 -6.52 23.44 -12.88
C PHE A 96 -5.89 24.82 -12.96
N ASP A 97 -5.06 25.16 -11.99
CA ASP A 97 -4.12 26.28 -12.14
C ASP A 97 -3.05 25.89 -13.19
N GLU A 98 -2.50 26.90 -13.89
CA GLU A 98 -1.43 26.74 -14.89
C GLU A 98 -0.25 25.93 -14.33
N SER A 99 -0.02 26.00 -13.02
CA SER A 99 1.02 25.26 -12.30
C SER A 99 0.85 23.73 -12.27
N TYR A 100 -0.35 23.21 -12.62
CA TYR A 100 -0.65 21.77 -12.67
C TYR A 100 -0.76 21.22 -14.09
N LEU A 101 -0.65 22.07 -15.10
CA LEU A 101 -0.74 21.67 -16.50
C LEU A 101 0.62 21.13 -17.00
N PRO A 102 0.63 20.14 -17.92
CA PRO A 102 1.85 19.66 -18.55
C PRO A 102 2.65 20.80 -19.23
N GLU A 103 3.97 20.67 -19.30
CA GLU A 103 4.82 21.62 -20.03
C GLU A 103 4.35 21.78 -21.48
N GLY A 104 4.04 23.02 -21.89
CA GLY A 104 3.61 23.35 -23.26
C GLY A 104 2.26 24.05 -23.38
N VAL A 105 1.48 24.16 -22.30
CA VAL A 105 0.25 24.98 -22.31
C VAL A 105 0.60 26.47 -22.37
N LYS A 106 0.00 27.19 -23.31
CA LYS A 106 0.26 28.62 -23.55
C LYS A 106 -0.36 29.47 -22.43
N LYS A 107 0.37 30.48 -21.96
CA LYS A 107 -0.22 31.58 -21.17
C LYS A 107 -1.42 32.15 -21.95
N ASN A 108 -2.56 32.29 -21.28
CA ASN A 108 -3.86 32.74 -21.81
C ASN A 108 -4.71 31.71 -22.60
N SER A 109 -4.51 30.40 -22.42
CA SER A 109 -5.49 29.37 -22.84
C SER A 109 -6.10 28.66 -21.63
N PHE A 110 -7.38 28.29 -21.71
CA PHE A 110 -8.01 27.40 -20.73
C PHE A 110 -8.38 26.08 -21.40
N ASP A 111 -8.04 24.96 -20.76
CA ASP A 111 -8.47 23.63 -21.18
C ASP A 111 -9.44 23.07 -20.12
N LEU A 112 -10.63 22.65 -20.57
CA LEU A 112 -11.62 22.00 -19.70
C LEU A 112 -11.57 20.49 -19.93
N TYR A 113 -11.16 19.75 -18.90
CA TYR A 113 -11.15 18.30 -18.92
C TYR A 113 -12.20 17.74 -17.95
N ASN A 114 -13.02 16.80 -18.44
CA ASN A 114 -13.78 15.93 -17.54
C ASN A 114 -12.84 14.90 -16.94
N LEU A 115 -12.94 14.65 -15.63
CA LEU A 115 -12.11 13.65 -14.96
C LEU A 115 -12.40 12.23 -15.46
N VAL A 116 -13.66 11.94 -15.77
CA VAL A 116 -14.16 10.61 -16.10
C VAL A 116 -14.71 10.61 -17.52
N SER A 117 -14.20 9.73 -18.37
CA SER A 117 -14.67 9.54 -19.75
C SER A 117 -15.95 8.73 -19.82
N SER A 118 -16.08 7.68 -19.02
CA SER A 118 -17.28 6.85 -18.99
C SER A 118 -17.42 6.07 -17.69
N ILE A 119 -18.65 5.79 -17.29
CA ILE A 119 -18.98 4.88 -16.19
C ILE A 119 -19.94 3.82 -16.70
N HIS A 120 -19.63 2.56 -16.46
CA HIS A 120 -20.46 1.41 -16.79
C HIS A 120 -20.86 0.67 -15.52
N TYR A 121 -22.15 0.31 -15.43
CA TYR A 121 -22.68 -0.51 -14.34
C TYR A 121 -23.37 -1.75 -14.92
N GLU A 122 -22.91 -2.93 -14.49
CA GLU A 122 -23.48 -4.21 -14.90
C GLU A 122 -24.48 -4.70 -13.83
N ASP A 123 -25.76 -4.56 -14.15
CA ASP A 123 -26.86 -5.03 -13.30
C ASP A 123 -26.81 -6.56 -13.14
N GLY A 124 -27.13 -7.07 -11.95
CA GLY A 124 -27.01 -8.49 -11.62
C GLY A 124 -25.62 -8.93 -11.11
N LYS A 125 -24.51 -8.46 -11.70
CA LYS A 125 -23.16 -8.71 -11.14
C LYS A 125 -22.74 -7.66 -10.11
N GLY A 126 -23.34 -6.46 -10.17
CA GLY A 126 -23.02 -5.37 -9.26
C GLY A 126 -21.66 -4.73 -9.52
N ASN A 127 -21.06 -4.97 -10.68
CA ASN A 127 -19.76 -4.42 -11.07
C ASN A 127 -19.91 -2.98 -11.57
N ILE A 128 -19.01 -2.11 -11.14
CA ILE A 128 -18.85 -0.75 -11.63
C ILE A 128 -17.48 -0.64 -12.30
N GLU A 129 -17.47 -0.11 -13.52
CA GLU A 129 -16.26 0.23 -14.25
C GLU A 129 -16.23 1.74 -14.50
N VAL A 130 -15.16 2.41 -14.03
CA VAL A 130 -14.92 3.83 -14.25
C VAL A 130 -13.70 3.98 -15.16
N LYS A 131 -13.87 4.63 -16.31
CA LYS A 131 -12.77 5.01 -17.19
C LYS A 131 -12.43 6.47 -16.97
N PHE A 132 -11.25 6.73 -16.44
CA PHE A 132 -10.70 8.07 -16.28
C PHE A 132 -10.20 8.60 -17.61
N ASN A 133 -10.22 9.93 -17.74
CA ASN A 133 -9.69 10.59 -18.92
C ASN A 133 -8.18 10.29 -19.06
N PRO A 134 -7.73 9.69 -20.18
CA PRO A 134 -6.32 9.40 -20.40
C PRO A 134 -5.41 10.62 -20.27
N ASP A 135 -5.89 11.81 -20.65
CA ASP A 135 -5.12 13.06 -20.57
C ASP A 135 -4.87 13.49 -19.11
N LEU A 136 -5.75 13.06 -18.20
CA LEU A 136 -5.64 13.30 -16.76
C LEU A 136 -5.06 12.11 -16.00
N ALA A 137 -4.72 11.01 -16.69
CA ALA A 137 -4.08 9.85 -16.07
C ALA A 137 -2.84 10.22 -15.25
N PRO A 138 -1.94 11.13 -15.69
CA PRO A 138 -0.79 11.58 -14.89
C PRO A 138 -1.15 12.19 -13.53
N LEU A 139 -2.37 12.72 -13.36
CA LEU A 139 -2.82 13.33 -12.11
C LEU A 139 -3.37 12.29 -11.11
N ILE A 140 -3.83 11.15 -11.62
CA ILE A 140 -4.30 9.99 -10.84
C ILE A 140 -3.12 9.07 -10.54
N ALA A 141 -2.24 8.96 -11.51
CA ALA A 141 -0.97 8.29 -11.47
C ALA A 141 -0.03 8.99 -10.50
N GLU A 142 0.55 8.26 -9.55
CA GLU A 142 1.62 8.74 -8.68
C GLU A 142 2.86 9.19 -9.51
N MET A 143 2.82 10.35 -10.16
CA MET A 143 3.86 10.87 -11.06
C MET A 143 4.18 12.31 -10.68
N GLY A 144 4.93 12.45 -9.59
CA GLY A 144 5.44 13.75 -9.14
C GLY A 144 6.03 13.68 -7.72
N LYS A 145 6.84 14.68 -7.36
CA LYS A 145 7.45 14.78 -6.02
C LYS A 145 6.47 15.21 -4.92
N ARG A 146 5.23 15.61 -5.25
CA ARG A 146 4.19 16.07 -4.32
C ARG A 146 2.86 15.42 -4.67
N PHE A 147 2.29 14.66 -3.74
CA PHE A 147 0.98 14.02 -3.86
C PHE A 147 0.15 14.30 -2.61
N LEU A 148 -1.16 14.39 -2.77
CA LEU A 148 -2.11 14.47 -1.66
C LEU A 148 -2.50 13.03 -1.27
N GLN A 149 -2.18 12.64 -0.05
CA GLN A 149 -2.61 11.37 0.53
C GLN A 149 -3.88 11.56 1.35
N ILE A 150 -4.90 10.77 1.07
CA ILE A 150 -6.15 10.75 1.84
C ILE A 150 -6.40 9.31 2.26
N ASP A 151 -6.56 9.08 3.55
CA ASP A 151 -7.01 7.79 4.04
C ASP A 151 -8.55 7.74 4.02
N LEU A 152 -9.09 6.79 3.26
CA LEU A 152 -10.53 6.59 3.16
C LEU A 152 -11.15 6.05 4.45
N SER A 153 -10.35 5.43 5.34
CA SER A 153 -10.80 4.97 6.66
C SER A 153 -11.17 6.15 7.59
N LEU A 154 -10.46 7.28 7.45
CA LEU A 154 -10.71 8.52 8.20
C LEU A 154 -11.92 9.27 7.66
N THR A 155 -11.93 9.47 6.34
CA THR A 155 -13.03 10.20 5.67
C THR A 155 -14.34 9.41 5.65
N LYS A 156 -14.30 8.09 5.85
CA LYS A 156 -15.49 7.24 6.10
C LYS A 156 -16.30 7.74 7.29
N GLN A 157 -15.65 8.22 8.36
CA GLN A 157 -16.31 8.62 9.61
C GLN A 157 -16.93 10.02 9.54
N MET A 158 -16.46 10.87 8.63
CA MET A 158 -17.02 12.20 8.38
C MET A 158 -18.48 12.12 7.91
N LYS A 159 -19.33 13.04 8.37
CA LYS A 159 -20.76 13.08 8.03
C LYS A 159 -21.09 14.23 7.09
N HIS A 160 -20.21 15.22 6.97
CA HIS A 160 -20.43 16.40 6.13
C HIS A 160 -19.39 16.48 5.01
N SER A 161 -19.85 16.76 3.79
CA SER A 161 -18.98 16.98 2.62
C SER A 161 -18.00 18.13 2.85
N ASP A 162 -18.46 19.17 3.55
CA ASP A 162 -17.69 20.39 3.80
C ASP A 162 -16.52 20.10 4.77
N SER A 163 -16.67 19.13 5.70
CA SER A 163 -15.57 18.65 6.54
C SER A 163 -14.44 18.06 5.71
N TRP A 164 -14.78 17.20 4.73
CA TRP A 164 -13.79 16.56 3.86
C TRP A 164 -13.14 17.60 2.93
N ILE A 165 -13.92 18.49 2.32
CA ILE A 165 -13.36 19.58 1.50
C ILE A 165 -12.35 20.41 2.31
N LEU A 166 -12.70 20.81 3.54
CA LEU A 166 -11.81 21.58 4.39
C LEU A 166 -10.57 20.78 4.77
N TYR A 167 -10.72 19.50 5.13
CA TYR A 167 -9.59 18.60 5.43
C TYR A 167 -8.58 18.55 4.27
N GLU A 168 -9.04 18.31 3.04
CA GLU A 168 -8.13 18.30 1.90
C GLU A 168 -7.48 19.68 1.68
N HIS A 169 -8.25 20.76 1.81
CA HIS A 169 -7.75 22.13 1.63
C HIS A 169 -6.64 22.47 2.64
N LEU A 170 -6.79 22.08 3.91
CA LEU A 170 -5.76 22.25 4.94
C LEU A 170 -4.52 21.40 4.62
N LYS A 171 -4.69 20.17 4.12
CA LYS A 171 -3.56 19.32 3.69
C LYS A 171 -2.83 19.88 2.47
N LEU A 172 -3.52 20.52 1.52
CA LEU A 172 -2.86 21.18 0.40
C LEU A 172 -1.97 22.35 0.86
N ASN A 173 -2.44 23.08 1.87
CA ASN A 173 -1.70 24.20 2.47
C ASN A 173 -0.64 23.74 3.50
N TYR A 174 -0.39 22.43 3.59
CA TYR A 174 0.72 21.86 4.33
C TYR A 174 2.05 22.12 3.58
N GLY A 175 2.56 23.34 3.70
CA GLY A 175 3.88 23.68 3.17
C GLY A 175 5.01 22.90 3.87
N PRO A 176 6.19 22.74 3.23
CA PRO A 176 7.34 21.97 3.75
C PRO A 176 8.01 22.56 4.99
N LYS A 177 7.43 23.60 5.63
CA LYS A 177 8.05 24.31 6.75
C LYS A 177 8.02 23.46 8.01
N VAL A 178 9.17 23.38 8.67
CA VAL A 178 9.52 22.64 9.91
C VAL A 178 8.71 23.05 11.16
N ARG A 179 7.72 23.95 11.05
CA ARG A 179 6.87 24.31 12.18
C ARG A 179 5.72 23.32 12.33
N ASN A 180 5.55 22.77 13.54
CA ASN A 180 4.43 21.93 13.93
C ASN A 180 3.08 22.66 13.77
N LEU A 181 3.05 23.97 14.02
CA LEU A 181 1.86 24.80 13.84
C LEU A 181 1.80 25.42 12.45
N LYS A 182 0.72 25.13 11.74
CA LYS A 182 0.35 25.74 10.46
C LYS A 182 -0.69 26.83 10.67
N SER A 183 -0.74 27.79 9.74
CA SER A 183 -1.74 28.85 9.75
C SER A 183 -2.13 29.22 8.32
N LEU A 184 -3.41 29.43 8.09
CA LEU A 184 -4.00 29.86 6.83
C LEU A 184 -5.07 30.90 7.13
N GLU A 185 -4.98 32.07 6.52
CA GLU A 185 -6.02 33.08 6.56
C GLU A 185 -6.82 33.01 5.26
N MET A 186 -8.15 32.94 5.36
CA MET A 186 -9.05 32.97 4.21
C MET A 186 -10.11 34.04 4.41
N SER A 187 -10.38 34.80 3.37
CA SER A 187 -11.52 35.70 3.27
C SER A 187 -12.85 34.93 3.26
N VAL A 188 -13.94 35.62 3.61
CA VAL A 188 -15.30 35.06 3.50
C VAL A 188 -15.62 34.63 2.07
N GLU A 189 -15.12 35.36 1.08
CA GLU A 189 -15.32 35.04 -0.34
C GLU A 189 -14.61 33.73 -0.72
N GLU A 190 -13.35 33.55 -0.33
CA GLU A 190 -12.60 32.30 -0.55
C GLU A 190 -13.29 31.10 0.11
N ILE A 191 -13.84 31.28 1.32
CA ILE A 191 -14.59 30.22 2.01
C ILE A 191 -15.88 29.87 1.26
N ASN A 192 -16.62 30.87 0.77
CA ASN A 192 -17.84 30.63 0.00
C ASN A 192 -17.53 29.90 -1.32
N ASN A 193 -16.42 30.27 -1.98
CA ASN A 193 -15.95 29.63 -3.20
C ASN A 193 -15.50 28.19 -2.93
N LEU A 194 -14.73 27.94 -1.87
CA LEU A 194 -14.26 26.61 -1.46
C LEU A 194 -15.40 25.59 -1.31
N PHE A 195 -16.53 26.02 -0.74
CA PHE A 195 -17.68 25.13 -0.50
C PHE A 195 -18.80 25.24 -1.55
N HIS A 196 -18.61 26.07 -2.59
CA HIS A 196 -19.62 26.40 -3.60
C HIS A 196 -20.96 26.84 -3.00
N PHE A 197 -20.93 27.72 -2.00
CA PHE A 197 -22.15 28.27 -1.43
C PHE A 197 -22.79 29.27 -2.37
N THR A 198 -23.90 28.89 -3.00
CA THR A 198 -24.66 29.73 -3.94
C THR A 198 -25.95 30.28 -3.34
N THR A 199 -26.36 29.82 -2.16
CA THR A 199 -27.63 30.24 -1.56
C THR A 199 -27.47 31.52 -0.74
N ALA A 200 -28.48 32.38 -0.81
CA ALA A 200 -28.57 33.60 -0.02
C ALA A 200 -28.39 33.36 1.49
N THR A 201 -28.81 32.19 2.00
CA THR A 201 -28.71 31.80 3.42
C THR A 201 -27.26 31.75 3.92
N TYR A 202 -26.32 31.36 3.07
CA TYR A 202 -24.89 31.30 3.41
C TYR A 202 -24.17 32.56 2.95
N LEU A 203 -24.46 33.04 1.75
CA LEU A 203 -23.83 34.25 1.18
C LEU A 203 -24.13 35.52 2.00
N ASN A 204 -25.38 35.67 2.48
CA ASN A 204 -25.79 36.89 3.20
C ASN A 204 -25.58 36.78 4.72
N ASN A 205 -25.34 35.58 5.26
CA ASN A 205 -25.19 35.36 6.69
C ASN A 205 -24.05 34.40 7.00
N PHE A 206 -22.85 34.97 7.14
CA PHE A 206 -21.66 34.22 7.54
C PHE A 206 -21.76 33.59 8.93
N GLY A 207 -22.69 34.03 9.80
CA GLY A 207 -22.95 33.36 11.06
C GLY A 207 -23.42 31.91 10.87
N ASN A 208 -24.18 31.63 9.82
CA ASN A 208 -24.58 30.26 9.46
C ASN A 208 -23.38 29.44 8.98
N VAL A 209 -22.51 30.02 8.13
CA VAL A 209 -21.27 29.37 7.67
C VAL A 209 -20.40 29.01 8.87
N LYS A 210 -20.17 29.96 9.78
CA LYS A 210 -19.45 29.72 11.03
C LYS A 210 -20.00 28.52 11.81
N SER A 211 -21.26 28.60 12.22
CA SER A 211 -21.86 27.65 13.17
C SER A 211 -22.20 26.28 12.58
N LYS A 212 -22.66 26.24 11.32
CA LYS A 212 -23.18 25.00 10.70
C LYS A 212 -22.17 24.31 9.78
N VAL A 213 -21.11 25.02 9.37
CA VAL A 213 -20.12 24.48 8.44
C VAL A 213 -18.76 24.42 9.12
N LEU A 214 -18.18 25.57 9.49
CA LEU A 214 -16.79 25.61 9.94
C LEU A 214 -16.58 24.94 11.31
N GLU A 215 -17.46 25.18 12.28
CA GLU A 215 -17.35 24.53 13.59
C GLU A 215 -17.66 23.02 13.51
N VAL A 216 -18.59 22.62 12.64
CA VAL A 216 -18.90 21.20 12.38
C VAL A 216 -17.70 20.51 11.73
N ALA A 217 -17.12 21.13 10.70
CA ALA A 217 -15.94 20.65 10.01
C ALA A 217 -14.74 20.52 10.96
N ARG A 218 -14.52 21.54 11.81
CA ARG A 218 -13.46 21.49 12.83
C ARG A 218 -13.62 20.30 13.77
N LYS A 219 -14.84 20.09 14.27
CA LYS A 219 -15.14 18.95 15.15
C LYS A 219 -14.86 17.62 14.45
N GLU A 220 -15.40 17.43 13.24
CA GLU A 220 -15.20 16.18 12.49
C GLU A 220 -13.75 15.94 12.10
N ILE A 221 -12.99 16.98 11.76
CA ILE A 221 -11.56 16.87 11.44
C ILE A 221 -10.79 16.37 12.67
N ASN A 222 -11.02 16.99 13.84
CA ASN A 222 -10.31 16.62 15.07
C ASN A 222 -10.73 15.24 15.60
N GLU A 223 -11.96 14.81 15.35
CA GLU A 223 -12.46 13.49 15.80
C GLU A 223 -12.00 12.34 14.91
N ASN A 224 -11.82 12.59 13.60
CA ASN A 224 -11.69 11.51 12.62
C ASN A 224 -10.35 11.50 11.87
N THR A 225 -9.47 12.48 12.07
CA THR A 225 -8.25 12.64 11.26
C THR A 225 -7.01 12.92 12.10
N GLU A 226 -5.85 12.90 11.44
CA GLU A 226 -4.55 13.25 12.03
C GLU A 226 -4.34 14.75 12.27
N LEU A 227 -5.27 15.60 11.84
CA LEU A 227 -5.16 17.04 12.00
C LEU A 227 -5.79 17.49 13.31
N ASN A 228 -5.07 18.32 14.04
CA ASN A 228 -5.59 19.03 15.21
C ASN A 228 -5.84 20.49 14.85
N LEU A 229 -7.06 20.79 14.41
CA LEU A 229 -7.53 22.13 14.07
C LEU A 229 -7.96 22.87 15.35
N LYS A 230 -7.20 23.93 15.68
CA LYS A 230 -7.45 24.81 16.82
C LYS A 230 -8.74 25.61 16.63
N GLU A 231 -9.15 26.30 17.68
CA GLU A 231 -10.27 27.23 17.62
C GLU A 231 -10.09 28.25 16.50
N LEU A 232 -11.12 28.40 15.67
CA LEU A 232 -11.10 29.28 14.51
C LEU A 232 -11.17 30.74 14.96
N LYS A 233 -10.24 31.56 14.46
CA LYS A 233 -10.22 33.00 14.77
C LYS A 233 -10.94 33.75 13.66
N TYR A 234 -11.86 34.64 14.03
CA TYR A 234 -12.72 35.34 13.08
C TYR A 234 -12.38 36.84 13.09
N ILE A 235 -11.99 37.39 11.94
CA ILE A 235 -11.68 38.81 11.77
C ILE A 235 -12.93 39.57 11.29
N LYS A 236 -13.25 40.68 11.95
CA LYS A 236 -14.39 41.53 11.61
C LYS A 236 -13.94 42.93 11.20
N LYS A 237 -14.67 43.52 10.25
CA LYS A 237 -14.65 44.95 9.94
C LYS A 237 -16.01 45.54 10.31
N GLY A 238 -16.07 46.22 11.46
CA GLY A 238 -17.34 46.58 12.09
C GLY A 238 -18.13 45.34 12.51
N ARG A 239 -19.38 45.21 12.03
CA ARG A 239 -20.25 44.04 12.34
C ARG A 239 -20.04 42.86 11.40
N LYS A 240 -19.38 43.06 10.25
CA LYS A 240 -19.24 42.03 9.21
C LYS A 240 -17.98 41.19 9.42
N TYR A 241 -18.12 39.88 9.28
CA TYR A 241 -16.97 38.98 9.16
C TYR A 241 -16.27 39.24 7.81
N THR A 242 -14.94 39.20 7.83
CA THR A 242 -14.11 39.45 6.64
C THR A 242 -13.17 38.29 6.35
N HIS A 243 -12.56 37.72 7.39
CA HIS A 243 -11.62 36.62 7.28
C HIS A 243 -11.78 35.62 8.41
N VAL A 244 -11.29 34.41 8.20
CA VAL A 244 -11.11 33.36 9.19
C VAL A 244 -9.67 32.90 9.14
N ILE A 245 -9.05 32.78 10.31
CA ILE A 245 -7.72 32.20 10.45
C ILE A 245 -7.88 30.78 10.98
N PHE A 246 -7.40 29.82 10.20
CA PHE A 246 -7.24 28.42 10.54
C PHE A 246 -5.83 28.21 11.10
N GLU A 247 -5.72 27.53 12.24
CA GLU A 247 -4.45 27.12 12.82
C GLU A 247 -4.52 25.65 13.19
N TRP A 248 -3.58 24.84 12.72
CA TRP A 248 -3.61 23.40 12.99
C TRP A 248 -2.22 22.80 13.15
N THR A 249 -2.16 21.68 13.87
CA THR A 249 -1.01 20.79 13.92
C THR A 249 -1.34 19.45 13.28
N ILE A 250 -0.33 18.63 13.06
CA ILE A 250 -0.48 17.26 12.58
C ILE A 250 0.11 16.34 13.64
N ASP A 251 -0.67 15.36 14.05
CA ASP A 251 -0.21 14.35 15.00
C ASP A 251 0.70 13.35 14.27
N ASN A 252 1.64 12.74 15.01
CA ASN A 252 2.49 11.70 14.44
C ASN A 252 1.63 10.46 14.18
N SER A 253 1.26 10.26 12.93
CA SER A 253 0.55 9.07 12.48
C SER A 253 1.50 8.08 11.81
N GLU A 254 1.35 6.81 12.14
CA GLU A 254 2.01 5.71 11.43
C GLU A 254 1.01 5.00 10.51
N TYR A 255 1.51 4.17 9.61
CA TYR A 255 0.70 3.41 8.67
C TYR A 255 0.94 1.93 8.86
N SER A 256 -0.09 1.11 8.69
CA SER A 256 0.01 -0.35 8.64
C SER A 256 0.88 -0.77 7.45
N PRO A 257 1.38 -2.02 7.42
CA PRO A 257 2.30 -2.44 6.39
C PRO A 257 1.59 -2.52 5.04
N THR A 258 2.31 -2.20 3.97
CA THR A 258 1.77 -2.34 2.60
C THR A 258 1.48 -3.80 2.30
N LYS A 259 0.54 -4.07 1.38
CA LYS A 259 0.28 -5.43 0.87
C LYS A 259 1.57 -6.14 0.43
N LYS A 260 2.45 -5.44 -0.28
CA LYS A 260 3.76 -5.98 -0.71
C LYS A 260 4.67 -6.35 0.47
N GLN A 261 4.68 -5.56 1.54
CA GLN A 261 5.44 -5.90 2.75
C GLN A 261 4.86 -7.12 3.45
N LYS A 262 3.53 -7.21 3.58
CA LYS A 262 2.86 -8.39 4.16
C LYS A 262 3.18 -9.66 3.35
N GLU A 263 3.04 -9.60 2.03
CA GLU A 263 3.37 -10.71 1.12
C GLU A 263 4.83 -11.13 1.25
N TYR A 264 5.75 -10.15 1.21
CA TYR A 264 7.18 -10.44 1.32
C TYR A 264 7.58 -11.02 2.68
N PHE A 265 6.98 -10.52 3.76
CA PHE A 265 7.17 -11.08 5.10
C PHE A 265 6.69 -12.53 5.20
N VAL A 266 5.51 -12.83 4.64
CA VAL A 266 4.98 -14.20 4.58
C VAL A 266 5.89 -15.13 3.76
N ASP A 267 6.45 -14.65 2.65
CA ASP A 267 7.36 -15.46 1.84
C ASP A 267 8.70 -15.73 2.55
N LEU A 268 9.25 -14.74 3.25
CA LEU A 268 10.43 -14.94 4.11
C LEU A 268 10.15 -15.92 5.26
N LEU A 269 8.95 -15.88 5.84
CA LEU A 269 8.56 -16.86 6.86
C LEU A 269 8.50 -18.28 6.32
N LYS A 270 7.98 -18.47 5.11
CA LYS A 270 7.99 -19.79 4.44
C LYS A 270 9.42 -20.26 4.18
N GLU A 271 10.29 -19.37 3.70
CA GLU A 271 11.72 -19.67 3.49
C GLU A 271 12.37 -20.12 4.80
N LEU A 272 12.21 -19.35 5.88
CA LEU A 272 12.75 -19.69 7.20
C LEU A 272 12.27 -21.07 7.68
N LYS A 273 10.97 -21.37 7.58
CA LYS A 273 10.41 -22.68 7.94
C LYS A 273 11.02 -23.83 7.13
N SER A 274 11.26 -23.62 5.85
CA SER A 274 11.90 -24.63 5.00
C SER A 274 13.34 -24.91 5.40
N LEU A 275 14.05 -23.91 5.93
CA LEU A 275 15.40 -24.05 6.44
C LEU A 275 15.43 -24.69 7.83
N ASP A 276 14.49 -24.33 8.71
CA ASP A 276 14.34 -24.88 10.07
C ASP A 276 13.98 -26.38 10.03
N ALA A 277 13.08 -26.78 9.12
CA ALA A 277 12.73 -28.19 8.90
C ALA A 277 13.92 -29.07 8.45
N LEU A 278 14.99 -28.46 7.93
CA LEU A 278 16.22 -29.14 7.51
C LEU A 278 17.31 -29.14 8.60
N LEU A 279 17.12 -28.42 9.71
CA LEU A 279 18.07 -28.27 10.82
C LEU A 279 17.49 -28.92 12.08
N ILE A 280 17.05 -30.17 11.95
CA ILE A 280 16.55 -30.99 13.06
C ILE A 280 17.72 -31.26 14.00
N GLU A 281 17.99 -30.33 14.91
CA GLU A 281 18.32 -30.55 16.32
C GLU A 281 18.72 -29.20 16.96
N GLU A 282 17.83 -28.77 17.88
CA GLU A 282 18.02 -27.75 18.93
C GLU A 282 18.13 -26.24 18.56
N ASN A 283 17.53 -25.45 19.47
CA ASN A 283 17.62 -23.99 19.72
C ASN A 283 16.66 -23.00 19.05
N ASP A 284 16.21 -22.03 19.88
CA ASP A 284 15.57 -20.70 19.74
C ASP A 284 14.77 -20.30 18.48
N ASN A 285 15.05 -20.84 17.30
CA ASN A 285 14.41 -20.51 16.03
C ASN A 285 12.93 -20.91 15.98
N ASN A 286 12.54 -22.02 16.63
CA ASN A 286 11.14 -22.41 16.75
C ASN A 286 10.32 -21.37 17.56
N SER A 287 10.96 -20.67 18.51
CA SER A 287 10.34 -19.55 19.24
C SER A 287 10.13 -18.33 18.34
N LEU A 288 11.13 -17.99 17.51
CA LEU A 288 11.06 -16.92 16.51
C LEU A 288 9.99 -17.16 15.44
N VAL A 289 9.90 -18.39 14.91
CA VAL A 289 8.87 -18.75 13.91
C VAL A 289 7.48 -18.57 14.52
N LYS A 290 7.25 -19.05 15.75
CA LYS A 290 5.99 -18.87 16.46
C LYS A 290 5.68 -17.40 16.75
N GLU A 291 6.68 -16.61 17.16
CA GLU A 291 6.57 -15.16 17.36
C GLU A 291 6.06 -14.49 16.07
N PHE A 292 6.69 -14.77 14.94
CA PHE A 292 6.33 -14.15 13.66
C PHE A 292 5.04 -14.70 13.02
N GLU A 293 4.66 -15.94 13.31
CA GLU A 293 3.35 -16.49 12.91
C GLU A 293 2.18 -15.83 13.66
N SER A 294 2.43 -15.36 14.88
CA SER A 294 1.43 -14.67 15.70
C SER A 294 1.27 -13.18 15.38
N VAL A 295 2.03 -12.66 14.42
CA VAL A 295 1.98 -11.23 14.04
C VAL A 295 0.64 -10.89 13.42
N ASP A 296 -0.11 -10.02 14.09
CA ASP A 296 -1.27 -9.35 13.51
C ASP A 296 -0.83 -8.14 12.69
N PHE A 297 -1.08 -8.16 11.39
CA PHE A 297 -0.72 -7.06 10.50
C PHE A 297 -1.52 -5.77 10.73
N GLU A 298 -2.63 -5.84 11.47
CA GLU A 298 -3.44 -4.66 11.82
C GLU A 298 -2.83 -3.88 12.98
N GLU A 299 -2.06 -4.52 13.85
CA GLU A 299 -1.43 -3.90 15.03
C GLU A 299 0.03 -3.45 14.79
N VAL A 300 0.57 -3.77 13.62
CA VAL A 300 1.97 -3.51 13.27
C VAL A 300 2.09 -2.29 12.36
N THR A 301 3.10 -1.46 12.60
CA THR A 301 3.39 -0.33 11.70
C THR A 301 4.33 -0.72 10.57
N LYS A 302 4.38 0.10 9.53
CA LYS A 302 5.31 -0.06 8.41
C LYS A 302 6.76 -0.19 8.87
N GLY A 303 7.17 0.66 9.83
CA GLY A 303 8.53 0.66 10.38
C GLY A 303 8.82 -0.60 11.20
N GLN A 304 7.84 -1.05 11.99
CA GLN A 304 7.94 -2.32 12.71
C GLN A 304 8.02 -3.51 11.75
N MET A 305 7.23 -3.51 10.67
CA MET A 305 7.29 -4.55 9.65
C MET A 305 8.65 -4.57 8.92
N ASP A 306 9.21 -3.40 8.60
CA ASP A 306 10.55 -3.32 8.02
C ASP A 306 11.61 -3.89 8.98
N SER A 307 11.46 -3.66 10.28
CA SER A 307 12.29 -4.27 11.33
C SER A 307 12.14 -5.79 11.38
N TYR A 308 10.91 -6.31 11.30
CA TYR A 308 10.65 -7.75 11.28
C TYR A 308 11.24 -8.42 10.03
N ILE A 309 11.04 -7.83 8.86
CA ILE A 309 11.64 -8.28 7.59
C ILE A 309 13.17 -8.29 7.69
N ALA A 310 13.78 -7.25 8.27
CA ALA A 310 15.22 -7.19 8.46
C ALA A 310 15.72 -8.28 9.42
N ARG A 311 14.99 -8.54 10.51
CA ARG A 311 15.29 -9.62 11.47
C ARG A 311 15.19 -11.00 10.79
N LEU A 312 14.12 -11.27 10.04
CA LEU A 312 13.97 -12.52 9.26
C LEU A 312 15.13 -12.72 8.28
N LYS A 313 15.45 -11.70 7.48
CA LYS A 313 16.59 -11.75 6.55
C LYS A 313 17.91 -12.05 7.26
N LYS A 314 18.14 -11.43 8.42
CA LYS A 314 19.36 -11.63 9.20
C LYS A 314 19.45 -13.07 9.72
N VAL A 315 18.34 -13.61 10.24
CA VAL A 315 18.26 -14.99 10.73
C VAL A 315 18.46 -15.98 9.59
N ILE A 316 17.73 -15.84 8.47
CA ILE A 316 17.91 -16.67 7.27
C ILE A 316 19.37 -16.62 6.78
N ALA A 317 19.97 -15.42 6.71
CA ALA A 317 21.36 -15.28 6.31
C ALA A 317 22.35 -15.85 7.34
N GLN A 318 22.02 -15.86 8.63
CA GLN A 318 22.81 -16.51 9.67
C GLN A 318 22.71 -18.02 9.56
N ILE A 319 21.50 -18.56 9.45
CA ILE A 319 21.24 -19.99 9.25
C ILE A 319 21.97 -20.49 8.00
N ASN A 320 21.82 -19.79 6.87
CA ASN A 320 22.56 -20.13 5.66
C ASN A 320 24.07 -20.03 5.91
N ARG A 321 24.57 -18.98 6.59
CA ARG A 321 26.01 -18.90 6.91
C ARG A 321 26.48 -20.02 7.83
N GLU A 322 25.71 -20.44 8.82
CA GLU A 322 26.03 -21.50 9.80
C GLU A 322 25.96 -22.88 9.17
N ARG A 323 24.91 -23.15 8.39
CA ARG A 323 24.81 -24.29 7.48
C ARG A 323 26.04 -24.41 6.57
N PHE A 324 26.70 -23.29 6.28
CA PHE A 324 27.87 -23.21 5.42
C PHE A 324 29.17 -22.77 6.16
N LYS A 325 29.20 -22.74 7.51
CA LYS A 325 30.36 -22.27 8.31
C LYS A 325 31.18 -23.49 8.73
N GLY A 326 32.47 -23.49 8.35
CA GLY A 326 33.39 -24.58 8.68
C GLY A 326 33.62 -25.59 7.56
N ILE A 327 33.16 -25.29 6.34
CA ILE A 327 33.18 -26.26 5.26
C ILE A 327 34.06 -25.76 4.11
N GLY A 328 35.21 -26.44 3.90
CA GLY A 328 36.25 -26.07 2.95
C GLY A 328 35.79 -26.15 1.49
N SER A 329 36.27 -25.24 0.65
CA SER A 329 36.01 -25.30 -0.80
C SER A 329 36.56 -26.60 -1.37
N ILE A 330 35.67 -27.46 -1.84
CA ILE A 330 36.05 -28.65 -2.62
C ILE A 330 36.64 -28.21 -3.96
N ASN A 331 37.82 -28.73 -4.30
CA ASN A 331 38.40 -28.53 -5.61
C ASN A 331 37.71 -29.43 -6.63
N PHE A 332 36.81 -28.85 -7.42
CA PHE A 332 36.08 -29.54 -8.49
C PHE A 332 36.93 -29.93 -9.70
N GLU A 333 38.22 -29.61 -9.68
CA GLU A 333 39.20 -30.05 -10.68
C GLU A 333 40.05 -31.23 -10.21
N ASP A 334 39.88 -31.68 -8.96
CA ASP A 334 40.60 -32.84 -8.41
C ASP A 334 39.90 -34.15 -8.84
N PRO A 335 40.56 -35.02 -9.62
CA PRO A 335 39.97 -36.28 -10.07
C PRO A 335 39.52 -37.19 -8.93
N ASP A 336 40.26 -37.24 -7.82
CA ASP A 336 39.94 -38.13 -6.69
C ASP A 336 38.63 -37.70 -6.01
N VAL A 337 38.38 -36.39 -5.96
CA VAL A 337 37.14 -35.80 -5.46
C VAL A 337 35.98 -36.11 -6.40
N ILE A 338 36.19 -36.02 -7.71
CA ILE A 338 35.14 -36.30 -8.69
C ILE A 338 34.72 -37.78 -8.61
N ASP A 339 35.68 -38.68 -8.49
CA ASP A 339 35.43 -40.11 -8.35
C ASP A 339 34.68 -40.42 -7.04
N GLU A 340 35.08 -39.81 -5.92
CA GLU A 340 34.38 -39.96 -4.64
C GLU A 340 32.92 -39.47 -4.72
N VAL A 341 32.69 -38.31 -5.36
CA VAL A 341 31.34 -37.80 -5.60
C VAL A 341 30.54 -38.75 -6.48
N HIS A 342 31.16 -39.31 -7.52
CA HIS A 342 30.49 -40.21 -8.45
C HIS A 342 30.04 -41.51 -7.77
N GLU A 343 30.91 -42.14 -6.97
CA GLU A 343 30.53 -43.34 -6.22
C GLU A 343 29.36 -43.08 -5.26
N LYS A 344 29.38 -41.94 -4.57
CA LYS A 344 28.29 -41.53 -3.69
C LYS A 344 26.98 -41.29 -4.43
N VAL A 345 27.03 -40.64 -5.60
CA VAL A 345 25.85 -40.45 -6.47
C VAL A 345 25.26 -41.80 -6.89
N LEU A 346 26.11 -42.75 -7.30
CA LEU A 346 25.65 -44.08 -7.69
C LEU A 346 25.01 -44.81 -6.50
N SER A 347 25.59 -44.69 -5.30
CA SER A 347 25.02 -45.23 -4.07
C SER A 347 23.63 -44.64 -3.78
N ILE A 348 23.49 -43.32 -3.78
CA ILE A 348 22.23 -42.62 -3.50
C ILE A 348 21.15 -43.01 -4.53
N LEU A 349 21.49 -43.00 -5.82
CA LEU A 349 20.53 -43.38 -6.87
C LEU A 349 20.11 -44.84 -6.79
N SER A 350 20.97 -45.73 -6.27
CA SER A 350 20.65 -47.14 -6.11
C SER A 350 19.62 -47.44 -5.01
N GLU A 351 19.39 -46.48 -4.10
CA GLU A 351 18.31 -46.57 -3.11
C GLU A 351 16.93 -46.36 -3.74
N GLU A 352 16.85 -45.58 -4.82
CA GLU A 352 15.59 -45.14 -5.43
C GLU A 352 15.30 -45.84 -6.79
N PHE A 353 16.33 -46.21 -7.55
CA PHE A 353 16.18 -46.71 -8.92
C PHE A 353 16.79 -48.10 -9.14
N SER A 354 16.27 -48.85 -10.12
CA SER A 354 16.83 -50.15 -10.49
C SER A 354 18.24 -50.00 -11.05
N ARG A 355 19.09 -51.02 -10.83
CA ARG A 355 20.48 -51.05 -11.31
C ARG A 355 20.64 -50.64 -12.77
N SER A 356 19.76 -51.13 -13.66
CA SER A 356 19.75 -50.76 -15.08
C SER A 356 19.48 -49.28 -15.35
N ILE A 357 18.70 -48.60 -14.52
CA ILE A 357 18.43 -47.15 -14.63
C ILE A 357 19.64 -46.37 -14.12
N VAL A 358 20.21 -46.80 -13.00
CA VAL A 358 21.42 -46.19 -12.43
C VAL A 358 22.60 -46.32 -13.40
N ASP A 359 22.81 -47.49 -14.00
CA ASP A 359 23.89 -47.71 -14.99
C ASP A 359 23.74 -46.80 -16.23
N ILE A 360 22.50 -46.53 -16.65
CA ILE A 360 22.24 -45.69 -17.82
C ILE A 360 22.36 -44.21 -17.49
N TYR A 361 21.67 -43.73 -16.46
CA TYR A 361 21.55 -42.30 -16.17
C TYR A 361 22.63 -41.80 -15.22
N GLY A 362 23.05 -42.63 -14.26
CA GLY A 362 24.14 -42.35 -13.36
C GLY A 362 25.42 -42.05 -14.12
N TYR A 363 25.76 -42.81 -15.16
CA TYR A 363 26.96 -42.51 -15.97
C TYR A 363 26.74 -41.43 -17.02
N ASN A 364 25.63 -41.48 -17.79
CA ASN A 364 25.47 -40.58 -18.94
C ASN A 364 25.15 -39.12 -18.54
N GLU A 365 24.51 -38.90 -17.40
CA GLU A 365 24.06 -37.57 -16.98
C GLU A 365 24.96 -36.94 -15.90
N PHE A 366 25.88 -37.70 -15.31
CA PHE A 366 26.73 -37.24 -14.20
C PHE A 366 27.52 -35.99 -14.55
N GLU A 367 28.28 -36.00 -15.65
CA GLU A 367 29.09 -34.84 -16.05
C GLU A 367 28.25 -33.56 -16.24
N SER A 368 27.08 -33.70 -16.89
CA SER A 368 26.18 -32.56 -17.11
C SER A 368 25.55 -32.05 -15.80
N ALA A 369 25.22 -32.96 -14.88
CA ALA A 369 24.68 -32.63 -13.57
C ALA A 369 25.75 -32.02 -12.66
N LEU A 370 26.98 -32.52 -12.70
CA LEU A 370 28.12 -32.00 -11.98
C LEU A 370 28.48 -30.58 -12.45
N GLU A 371 28.45 -30.31 -13.76
CA GLU A 371 28.70 -28.96 -14.28
C GLU A 371 27.62 -27.94 -13.85
N LYS A 372 26.37 -28.38 -13.74
CA LYS A 372 25.29 -27.57 -13.13
C LYS A 372 25.52 -27.37 -11.63
N ALA A 373 26.06 -28.36 -10.94
CA ALA A 373 26.46 -28.24 -9.54
C ALA A 373 27.57 -27.19 -9.39
N LYS A 374 28.64 -27.24 -10.19
CA LYS A 374 29.74 -26.26 -10.18
C LYS A 374 29.26 -24.82 -10.39
N THR A 375 28.28 -24.62 -11.27
CA THR A 375 27.76 -23.28 -11.59
C THR A 375 26.72 -22.76 -10.58
N LYS A 376 25.91 -23.64 -9.97
CA LYS A 376 24.82 -23.25 -9.05
C LYS A 376 25.16 -23.38 -7.58
N MET A 377 26.06 -24.29 -7.22
CA MET A 377 26.59 -24.42 -5.86
C MET A 377 27.71 -23.41 -5.67
N VAL A 378 27.32 -22.16 -5.41
CA VAL A 378 28.22 -21.00 -5.22
C VAL A 378 29.34 -21.30 -4.19
N LYS A 379 29.12 -22.26 -3.28
CA LYS A 379 30.15 -23.01 -2.54
C LYS A 379 29.65 -24.44 -2.28
N ALA A 380 30.37 -25.44 -2.76
CA ALA A 380 30.13 -26.83 -2.43
C ALA A 380 31.01 -27.26 -1.27
N ASN A 381 30.41 -28.03 -0.38
CA ASN A 381 30.81 -28.05 1.02
C ASN A 381 31.29 -29.47 1.43
N SER A 382 30.67 -30.54 0.97
CA SER A 382 31.21 -31.90 1.09
C SER A 382 31.01 -32.66 -0.21
N THR A 383 31.78 -33.73 -0.44
CA THR A 383 31.53 -34.65 -1.54
C THR A 383 30.11 -35.22 -1.44
N ASP A 384 29.61 -35.43 -0.21
CA ASP A 384 28.21 -35.80 0.06
C ASP A 384 27.21 -34.73 -0.42
N SER A 385 27.46 -33.45 -0.11
CA SER A 385 26.53 -32.37 -0.50
C SER A 385 26.45 -32.18 -2.02
N VAL A 386 27.57 -32.41 -2.72
CA VAL A 386 27.61 -32.41 -4.18
C VAL A 386 26.89 -33.64 -4.70
N ALA A 387 27.12 -34.81 -4.11
CA ALA A 387 26.47 -36.05 -4.50
C ALA A 387 24.94 -35.97 -4.32
N ASP A 388 24.44 -35.39 -3.22
CA ASP A 388 23.00 -35.17 -3.01
C ASP A 388 22.40 -34.26 -4.10
N TYR A 389 23.05 -33.13 -4.37
CA TYR A 389 22.57 -32.16 -5.36
C TYR A 389 22.59 -32.74 -6.78
N VAL A 390 23.68 -33.43 -7.14
CA VAL A 390 23.83 -34.11 -8.44
C VAL A 390 22.80 -35.23 -8.56
N SER A 391 22.59 -36.03 -7.51
CA SER A 391 21.57 -37.09 -7.49
C SER A 391 20.17 -36.53 -7.69
N GLN A 392 19.80 -35.42 -7.04
CA GLN A 392 18.50 -34.78 -7.25
C GLN A 392 18.29 -34.31 -8.70
N ILE A 393 19.34 -33.79 -9.35
CA ILE A 393 19.28 -33.41 -10.77
C ILE A 393 19.03 -34.66 -11.63
N ILE A 394 19.77 -35.74 -11.39
CA ILE A 394 19.66 -36.99 -12.15
C ILE A 394 18.28 -37.65 -11.91
N SER A 395 17.80 -37.74 -10.67
CA SER A 395 16.43 -38.23 -10.35
C SER A 395 15.37 -37.43 -11.11
N THR A 396 15.51 -36.10 -11.16
CA THR A 396 14.58 -35.24 -11.92
C THR A 396 14.59 -35.55 -13.42
N ILE A 397 15.77 -35.82 -14.00
CA ILE A 397 15.92 -36.22 -15.41
C ILE A 397 15.26 -37.58 -15.67
N ILE A 398 15.51 -38.55 -14.79
CA ILE A 398 14.93 -39.90 -14.85
C ILE A 398 13.40 -39.80 -14.83
N HIS A 399 12.81 -39.13 -13.83
CA HIS A 399 11.35 -38.99 -13.72
C HIS A 399 10.74 -38.29 -14.94
N LYS A 400 11.39 -37.24 -15.46
CA LYS A 400 10.91 -36.51 -16.64
C LYS A 400 10.93 -37.38 -17.91
N ASN A 401 11.92 -38.27 -18.05
CA ASN A 401 12.01 -39.20 -19.18
C ASN A 401 11.04 -40.38 -19.03
N SER A 402 10.80 -40.86 -17.81
CA SER A 402 9.78 -41.86 -17.50
C SER A 402 8.37 -41.35 -17.84
N LEU A 403 8.06 -40.10 -17.51
CA LEU A 403 6.78 -39.45 -17.85
C LEU A 403 6.59 -39.24 -19.37
N LYS A 404 7.67 -39.04 -20.13
CA LYS A 404 7.60 -38.95 -21.60
C LYS A 404 7.32 -40.29 -22.28
N LYS A 405 7.75 -41.41 -21.69
CA LYS A 405 7.47 -42.77 -22.20
C LYS A 405 6.04 -43.23 -21.92
N ILE A 406 5.34 -42.66 -20.95
CA ILE A 406 3.93 -42.98 -20.63
C ILE A 406 2.96 -42.18 -21.52
N LYS A 407 3.42 -41.09 -22.15
CA LYS A 407 2.63 -40.23 -23.06
C LYS A 407 2.82 -40.55 -24.56
N LYS A 408 3.61 -41.56 -24.90
CA LYS A 408 3.72 -42.17 -26.23
C LYS A 408 3.14 -43.57 -26.13
#